data_AF-A0A9E4IYX3-F1
#
_entry.id   AF-A0A9E4IYX3-F1
#
_cell.length_a   1.000
_cell.length_b   1.000
_cell.length_c   1.000
_cell.angle_alpha   90.00
_cell.angle_beta   90.00
_cell.angle_gamma   90.00
#
_symmetry.space_group_name_H-M   'P 1'
#
loop_
_entity.id
_entity.type
_entity.pdbx_description
1 polymer ?
#
loop_
_entity_poly.entity_id
_entity_poly.type
_entity_poly.pdbx_seq_one_letter_code
_entity_poly.pdbx_strand_id
1 'polypeptide(L)'
;MRDLLAVGIVVLLVLVALSMATTLRWRYRDRERVRRQLDEAGRTIVAEVPAADSFEYFSEDAEAFYWSGQAIPKRAIHTARLLISGAPLSTVRSRRAPGFEAAAEESAAKDADPVERERWDVDIETAGERVLVPCGSIRQQVSQDLARSIFDAVRQAVEAHDQDAAPS
;
A
#
# COMPACT_ATOMS: atom_id res chain seq x y z
N MET A 1 -20.38 36.02 37.45
CA MET A 1 -20.54 34.56 37.22
C MET A 1 -20.49 34.20 35.74
N ARG A 2 -21.27 34.85 34.86
CA ARG A 2 -21.29 34.58 33.41
C ARG A 2 -19.92 34.79 32.73
N ASP A 3 -19.17 35.83 33.11
CA ASP A 3 -17.84 36.09 32.52
C ASP A 3 -16.79 35.05 32.96
N LEU A 4 -16.87 34.55 34.19
CA LEU A 4 -16.02 33.46 34.67
C LEU A 4 -16.32 32.13 33.97
N LEU A 5 -17.61 31.86 33.71
CA LEU A 5 -18.05 30.72 32.91
C LEU A 5 -17.57 30.83 31.46
N ALA A 6 -17.64 32.02 30.86
CA ALA A 6 -17.15 32.26 29.50
C ALA A 6 -15.64 32.04 29.39
N VAL A 7 -14.85 32.56 30.34
CA VAL A 7 -13.40 32.33 30.39
C VAL A 7 -13.09 30.84 30.56
N GLY A 8 -13.83 30.13 31.43
CA GLY A 8 -13.67 28.69 31.61
C GLY A 8 -13.92 27.89 30.34
N ILE A 9 -14.97 28.23 29.57
CA ILE A 9 -15.29 27.58 28.30
C ILE A 9 -14.20 27.84 27.25
N VAL A 10 -13.71 29.08 27.14
CA VAL A 10 -12.63 29.42 26.19
C VAL A 10 -11.35 28.64 26.52
N VAL A 11 -10.98 28.55 27.79
CA VAL A 11 -9.80 27.77 28.22
C VAL A 11 -9.99 26.28 27.90
N LEU A 12 -11.18 25.72 28.14
CA LEU A 12 -11.49 24.34 27.80
C LEU A 12 -11.35 24.09 26.28
N LEU A 13 -11.92 24.97 25.46
CA LEU A 13 -11.84 24.87 23.99
C LEU A 13 -10.40 24.94 23.50
N VAL A 14 -9.58 25.83 24.07
CA VAL A 14 -8.15 25.94 23.73
C VAL A 14 -7.38 24.67 24.13
N LEU A 15 -7.67 24.08 25.30
CA LEU A 15 -7.04 22.83 25.73
C LEU A 15 -7.43 21.65 24.83
N VAL A 16 -8.70 21.57 24.40
CA VAL A 16 -9.17 20.55 23.45
C VAL A 16 -8.52 20.73 22.08
N ALA A 17 -8.40 21.96 21.58
CA ALA A 17 -7.72 22.23 20.33
C ALA A 17 -6.22 21.86 20.40
N LEU A 18 -5.55 22.17 21.53
CA LEU A 18 -4.17 21.79 21.75
C LEU A 18 -3.99 20.27 21.79
N SER A 19 -4.85 19.54 22.51
CA SER A 19 -4.74 18.08 22.63
C SER A 19 -4.90 17.38 21.27
N MET A 20 -5.84 17.87 20.45
CA MET A 20 -6.08 17.41 19.09
C MET A 20 -4.92 17.76 18.14
N ALA A 21 -4.31 18.94 18.30
CA ALA A 21 -3.12 19.32 17.54
C ALA A 21 -1.90 18.46 17.91
N THR A 22 -1.73 18.10 19.19
CA THR A 22 -0.62 17.24 19.64
C THR A 22 -0.75 15.80 19.16
N THR A 23 -1.96 15.21 19.14
CA THR A 23 -2.17 13.85 18.62
C THR A 23 -1.91 13.75 17.12
N LEU A 24 -2.29 14.79 16.36
CA LEU A 24 -1.94 14.89 14.94
C LEU A 24 -0.42 15.05 14.74
N ARG A 25 0.24 15.89 15.54
CA ARG A 25 1.67 16.15 15.42
C ARG A 25 2.55 14.95 15.79
N TRP A 26 2.08 14.09 16.70
CA TRP A 26 2.78 12.86 17.06
C TRP A 26 2.76 11.84 15.90
N ARG A 27 1.63 11.69 15.20
CA ARG A 27 1.50 10.86 13.99
C ARG A 27 2.39 11.32 12.82
N TYR A 28 2.75 12.61 12.75
CA TYR A 28 3.69 13.12 11.74
C TYR A 28 5.16 12.85 12.09
N ARG A 29 5.56 12.77 13.37
CA ARG A 29 6.98 12.63 13.76
C ARG A 29 7.54 11.21 13.55
N ASP A 30 6.73 10.17 13.65
CA ASP A 30 7.19 8.80 13.39
C ASP A 30 7.49 8.55 11.90
N ARG A 31 6.81 9.27 11.00
CA ARG A 31 7.07 9.20 9.55
C ARG A 31 8.50 9.57 9.18
N GLU A 32 9.09 10.56 9.84
CA GLU A 32 10.45 11.01 9.55
C GLU A 32 11.53 10.00 10.00
N ARG A 33 11.27 9.24 11.08
CA ARG A 33 12.22 8.23 11.58
C ARG A 33 12.24 7.00 10.69
N VAL A 34 11.06 6.53 10.27
CA VAL A 34 10.95 5.38 9.38
C VAL A 34 11.49 5.72 7.99
N ARG A 35 11.25 6.95 7.49
CA ARG A 35 11.89 7.45 6.26
C ARG A 35 13.41 7.41 6.34
N ARG A 36 14.01 7.91 7.44
CA ARG A 36 15.47 7.85 7.61
C ARG A 36 16.01 6.42 7.69
N GLN A 37 15.31 5.51 8.36
CA GLN A 37 15.72 4.10 8.43
C GLN A 37 15.64 3.40 7.07
N LEU A 38 14.68 3.78 6.23
CA LEU A 38 14.55 3.25 4.87
C LEU A 38 15.61 3.86 3.94
N ASP A 39 15.85 5.18 4.02
CA ASP A 39 16.93 5.85 3.29
C ASP A 39 18.32 5.28 3.65
N GLU A 40 18.57 5.03 4.94
CA GLU A 40 19.80 4.39 5.44
C GLU A 40 19.94 2.94 4.97
N ALA A 41 18.82 2.26 4.69
CA ALA A 41 18.79 0.92 4.10
C ALA A 41 18.82 0.93 2.56
N GLY A 42 18.91 2.10 1.91
CA GLY A 42 18.85 2.24 0.45
C GLY A 42 17.47 1.93 -0.14
N ARG A 43 16.41 2.00 0.68
CA ARG A 43 15.04 1.67 0.32
C ARG A 43 14.22 2.95 0.10
N THR A 44 13.52 3.00 -1.01
CA THR A 44 12.58 4.08 -1.36
C THR A 44 11.16 3.67 -0.97
N ILE A 45 10.41 4.58 -0.33
CA ILE A 45 8.99 4.34 -0.05
C ILE A 45 8.20 4.55 -1.33
N VAL A 46 7.50 3.51 -1.77
CA VAL A 46 6.57 3.57 -2.90
C VAL A 46 5.19 3.99 -2.41
N ALA A 47 4.76 3.48 -1.25
CA ALA A 47 3.41 3.70 -0.76
C ALA A 47 3.27 3.54 0.77
N GLU A 48 2.38 4.32 1.38
CA GLU A 48 1.94 4.17 2.78
C GLU A 48 0.57 3.48 2.79
N VAL A 49 0.52 2.25 3.27
CA VAL A 49 -0.69 1.42 3.28
C VAL A 49 -1.34 1.47 4.66
N PRO A 50 -2.63 1.86 4.77
CA PRO A 50 -3.31 1.93 6.05
C PRO A 50 -3.58 0.54 6.63
N ALA A 51 -3.17 0.32 7.88
CA ALA A 51 -3.52 -0.84 8.70
C ALA A 51 -4.53 -0.43 9.80
N ALA A 52 -5.09 -1.40 10.53
CA ALA A 52 -6.18 -1.17 11.49
C ALA A 52 -5.90 -0.02 12.49
N ASP A 53 -4.69 0.03 13.04
CA ASP A 53 -4.29 1.03 14.04
C ASP A 53 -3.00 1.79 13.66
N SER A 54 -2.42 1.52 12.48
CA SER A 54 -1.13 2.07 12.06
C SER A 54 -1.00 2.19 10.54
N PHE A 55 0.19 2.55 10.06
CA PHE A 55 0.52 2.53 8.64
C PHE A 55 1.71 1.61 8.42
N GLU A 56 1.62 0.77 7.40
CA GLU A 56 2.73 -0.05 6.93
C GLU A 56 3.27 0.50 5.62
N TYR A 57 4.57 0.41 5.42
CA TYR A 57 5.21 0.95 4.23
C TYR A 57 5.42 -0.17 3.21
N PHE A 58 4.91 0.07 2.01
CA PHE A 58 5.38 -0.65 0.83
C PHE A 58 6.60 0.11 0.31
N SER A 59 7.76 -0.54 0.38
CA SER A 59 9.05 0.06 0.01
C SER A 59 9.76 -0.82 -1.01
N GLU A 60 10.74 -0.24 -1.69
CA GLU A 60 11.55 -0.95 -2.69
C GLU A 60 13.02 -0.60 -2.54
N ASP A 61 13.89 -1.53 -2.93
CA ASP A 61 15.27 -1.24 -3.28
C ASP A 61 15.53 -1.62 -4.75
N ALA A 62 16.82 -1.71 -5.14
CA ALA A 62 17.20 -2.09 -6.49
C ALA A 62 16.79 -3.52 -6.88
N GLU A 63 16.67 -4.44 -5.93
CA GLU A 63 16.52 -5.88 -6.19
C GLU A 63 15.17 -6.45 -5.72
N ALA A 64 14.49 -5.82 -4.75
CA ALA A 64 13.28 -6.34 -4.11
C ALA A 64 12.29 -5.24 -3.71
N PHE A 65 11.01 -5.62 -3.64
CA PHE A 65 9.99 -4.90 -2.89
C PHE A 65 9.90 -5.45 -1.47
N TYR A 66 9.44 -4.65 -0.53
CA TYR A 66 9.24 -5.05 0.86
C TYR A 66 7.84 -4.68 1.32
N TRP A 67 7.14 -5.66 1.88
CA TRP A 67 5.79 -5.53 2.40
C TRP A 67 5.62 -6.37 3.67
N SER A 68 5.10 -5.80 4.75
CA SER A 68 4.86 -6.50 6.03
C SER A 68 6.06 -7.32 6.54
N GLY A 69 7.28 -6.83 6.32
CA GLY A 69 8.54 -7.51 6.70
C GLY A 69 9.01 -8.62 5.74
N GLN A 70 8.24 -8.92 4.69
CA GLN A 70 8.59 -9.87 3.64
C GLN A 70 9.30 -9.17 2.48
N ALA A 71 10.35 -9.81 1.95
CA ALA A 71 11.05 -9.36 0.76
C ALA A 71 10.51 -10.11 -0.46
N ILE A 72 10.16 -9.36 -1.51
CA ILE A 72 9.62 -9.85 -2.77
C ILE A 72 10.65 -9.50 -3.86
N PRO A 73 11.53 -10.43 -4.25
CA PRO A 73 12.55 -10.15 -5.25
C PRO A 73 11.92 -9.77 -6.58
N LYS A 74 12.29 -8.62 -7.17
CA LYS A 74 11.74 -8.11 -8.43
C LYS A 74 11.90 -9.11 -9.57
N ARG A 75 13.00 -9.85 -9.56
CA ARG A 75 13.30 -10.92 -10.51
C ARG A 75 12.43 -12.17 -10.34
N ALA A 76 11.88 -12.41 -9.15
CA ALA A 76 11.04 -13.57 -8.87
C ALA A 76 9.55 -13.33 -9.18
N ILE A 77 9.17 -12.10 -9.51
CA ILE A 77 7.79 -11.73 -9.82
C ILE A 77 7.39 -12.31 -11.18
N HIS A 78 6.33 -13.11 -11.17
CA HIS A 78 5.75 -13.72 -12.37
C HIS A 78 4.50 -13.00 -12.82
N THR A 79 3.63 -12.64 -11.88
CA THR A 79 2.39 -11.93 -12.17
C THR A 79 2.17 -10.87 -11.11
N ALA A 80 1.67 -9.70 -11.50
CA ALA A 80 1.06 -8.76 -10.57
C ALA A 80 -0.31 -8.33 -11.11
N ARG A 81 -1.27 -8.16 -10.20
CA ARG A 81 -2.66 -7.82 -10.53
C ARG A 81 -3.13 -6.67 -9.66
N LEU A 82 -3.79 -5.71 -10.28
CA LEU A 82 -4.54 -4.68 -9.60
C LEU A 82 -5.97 -5.20 -9.41
N LEU A 83 -6.42 -5.33 -8.17
CA LEU A 83 -7.72 -5.87 -7.83
C LEU A 83 -8.68 -4.77 -7.40
N ILE A 84 -9.95 -4.91 -7.82
CA ILE A 84 -11.09 -4.20 -7.26
C ILE A 84 -12.10 -5.25 -6.76
N SER A 85 -12.37 -5.25 -5.46
CA SER A 85 -13.31 -6.20 -4.83
C SER A 85 -12.94 -7.66 -5.09
N GLY A 86 -11.62 -7.94 -5.12
CA GLY A 86 -11.07 -9.25 -5.44
C GLY A 86 -11.06 -9.61 -6.93
N ALA A 87 -11.66 -8.81 -7.81
CA ALA A 87 -11.63 -9.02 -9.25
C ALA A 87 -10.47 -8.24 -9.91
N PRO A 88 -9.73 -8.82 -10.87
CA PRO A 88 -8.60 -8.18 -11.50
C PRO A 88 -9.09 -7.12 -12.47
N LEU A 89 -8.64 -5.90 -12.24
CA LEU A 89 -8.82 -4.77 -13.15
C LEU A 89 -7.68 -4.67 -14.15
N SER A 90 -6.45 -4.96 -13.71
CA SER A 90 -5.26 -4.95 -14.55
C SER A 90 -4.32 -6.07 -14.15
N THR A 91 -3.52 -6.55 -15.10
CA THR A 91 -2.56 -7.64 -14.88
C THR A 91 -1.33 -7.41 -15.73
N VAL A 92 -0.16 -7.56 -15.11
CA VAL A 92 1.14 -7.66 -15.78
C VAL A 92 1.69 -9.06 -15.53
N ARG A 93 2.24 -9.68 -16.57
CA ARG A 93 2.91 -10.98 -16.50
C ARG A 93 4.32 -10.86 -17.04
N SER A 94 5.27 -11.45 -16.33
CA SER A 94 6.65 -11.56 -16.79
C SER A 94 6.73 -12.57 -17.94
N ARG A 95 7.46 -12.19 -18.98
CA ARG A 95 7.81 -13.04 -20.12
C ARG A 95 8.75 -14.18 -19.75
N ARG A 96 9.39 -14.11 -18.58
CA ARG A 96 10.37 -15.09 -18.09
C ARG A 96 9.74 -16.35 -17.51
N ALA A 97 8.43 -16.34 -17.25
CA ALA A 97 7.68 -17.51 -16.78
C ALA A 97 6.50 -17.83 -17.71
N PRO A 98 6.75 -18.15 -19.00
CA PRO A 98 5.70 -18.57 -19.90
C PRO A 98 5.11 -19.89 -19.40
N GLY A 99 3.83 -19.89 -19.04
CA GLY A 99 3.14 -21.08 -18.52
C GLY A 99 2.97 -21.10 -16.99
N PHE A 100 3.38 -20.06 -16.27
CA PHE A 100 2.92 -19.87 -14.89
C PHE A 100 1.40 -19.66 -14.92
N GLU A 101 0.67 -20.67 -14.43
CA GLU A 101 -0.77 -20.59 -14.23
C GLU A 101 -1.00 -19.83 -12.93
N ALA A 102 -1.15 -18.51 -13.09
CA ALA A 102 -1.54 -17.60 -12.02
C ALA A 102 -2.75 -18.20 -11.30
N ALA A 103 -2.74 -18.23 -9.96
CA ALA A 103 -3.78 -18.90 -9.20
C ALA A 103 -5.14 -18.37 -9.67
N ALA A 104 -5.99 -19.31 -10.15
CA ALA A 104 -7.31 -18.99 -10.65
C ALA A 104 -8.06 -18.23 -9.56
N GLU A 105 -8.62 -17.08 -9.93
CA GLU A 105 -9.40 -16.28 -8.99
C GLU A 105 -10.70 -17.01 -8.71
N GLU A 106 -10.84 -17.49 -7.48
CA GLU A 106 -12.15 -17.73 -6.93
C GLU A 106 -12.91 -16.41 -7.00
N SER A 107 -14.02 -16.44 -7.74
CA SER A 107 -14.88 -15.32 -8.09
C SER A 107 -15.52 -14.72 -6.82
N ALA A 108 -14.74 -14.03 -6.00
CA ALA A 108 -15.15 -13.47 -4.71
C ALA A 108 -16.12 -12.28 -4.89
N ALA A 109 -16.16 -11.70 -6.09
CA ALA A 109 -16.96 -10.50 -6.36
C ALA A 109 -18.47 -10.73 -6.38
N LYS A 110 -18.96 -11.99 -6.49
CA LYS A 110 -20.39 -12.24 -6.71
C LYS A 110 -21.24 -12.08 -5.44
N ASP A 111 -20.64 -12.26 -4.26
CA ASP A 111 -21.33 -12.24 -2.95
C ASP A 111 -20.75 -11.20 -1.96
N ALA A 112 -19.91 -10.27 -2.42
CA ALA A 112 -19.25 -9.27 -1.57
C ALA A 112 -20.21 -8.21 -1.00
N ASP A 113 -20.05 -7.89 0.29
CA ASP A 113 -20.82 -6.87 1.02
C ASP A 113 -20.67 -5.48 0.32
N PRO A 114 -21.68 -4.58 0.28
CA PRO A 114 -21.52 -3.18 -0.16
C PRO A 114 -20.24 -2.45 0.27
N VAL A 115 -19.66 -2.76 1.43
CA VAL A 115 -18.40 -2.15 1.92
C VAL A 115 -17.15 -2.74 1.23
N GLU A 116 -17.25 -3.96 0.71
CA GLU A 116 -16.16 -4.66 0.02
C GLU A 116 -16.15 -4.37 -1.49
N ARG A 117 -17.23 -3.81 -2.03
CA ARG A 117 -17.41 -3.51 -3.46
C ARG A 117 -16.52 -2.42 -4.03
N GLU A 118 -15.77 -1.71 -3.19
CA GLU A 118 -14.79 -0.69 -3.60
C GLU A 118 -13.42 -0.90 -2.95
N ARG A 119 -13.14 -2.13 -2.50
CA ARG A 119 -11.85 -2.47 -1.93
C ARG A 119 -10.81 -2.55 -3.05
N TRP A 120 -9.73 -1.80 -2.92
CA TRP A 120 -8.59 -1.90 -3.83
C TRP A 120 -7.49 -2.72 -3.17
N ASP A 121 -6.92 -3.66 -3.90
CA ASP A 121 -5.78 -4.46 -3.44
C ASP A 121 -4.79 -4.67 -4.60
N VAL A 122 -3.54 -4.98 -4.28
CA VAL A 122 -2.55 -5.42 -5.28
C VAL A 122 -2.09 -6.82 -4.93
N ASP A 123 -2.18 -7.72 -5.89
CA ASP A 123 -1.78 -9.11 -5.75
C ASP A 123 -0.49 -9.35 -6.54
N ILE A 124 0.55 -9.83 -5.86
CA ILE A 124 1.87 -10.07 -6.44
C ILE A 124 2.18 -11.55 -6.28
N GLU A 125 2.34 -12.24 -7.40
CA GLU A 125 2.68 -13.66 -7.43
C GLU A 125 4.11 -13.85 -7.90
N THR A 126 4.82 -14.67 -7.12
CA THR A 126 6.14 -15.19 -7.43
C THR A 126 6.06 -16.70 -7.66
N ALA A 127 7.19 -17.34 -7.96
CA ALA A 127 7.26 -18.80 -8.11
C ALA A 127 6.80 -19.58 -6.87
N GLY A 128 6.99 -19.02 -5.67
CA GLY A 128 6.80 -19.75 -4.41
C GLY A 128 5.69 -19.19 -3.53
N GLU A 129 5.27 -17.96 -3.75
CA GLU A 129 4.32 -17.27 -2.87
C GLU A 129 3.46 -16.25 -3.59
N ARG A 130 2.28 -16.03 -3.02
CA ARG A 130 1.32 -14.99 -3.39
C ARG A 130 1.27 -13.97 -2.26
N VAL A 131 1.48 -12.71 -2.60
CA VAL A 131 1.51 -11.59 -1.65
C VAL A 131 0.39 -10.62 -1.99
N LEU A 132 -0.57 -10.48 -1.07
CA LEU A 132 -1.66 -9.51 -1.19
C LEU A 132 -1.34 -8.25 -0.38
N VAL A 133 -1.36 -7.10 -1.05
CA VAL A 133 -1.17 -5.78 -0.44
C VAL A 133 -2.54 -5.10 -0.31
N PRO A 134 -3.13 -5.06 0.90
CA PRO A 134 -4.46 -4.51 1.10
C PRO A 134 -4.45 -2.98 1.07
N CYS A 135 -4.92 -2.36 -0.02
CA CYS A 135 -4.97 -0.89 -0.13
C CYS A 135 -6.26 -0.29 0.48
N GLY A 136 -7.20 -1.17 0.87
CA GLY A 136 -8.38 -0.85 1.68
C GLY A 136 -9.52 -0.22 0.89
N SER A 137 -10.50 0.32 1.64
CA SER A 137 -11.74 0.93 1.13
C SER A 137 -12.06 2.30 1.78
N ILE A 138 -11.10 2.90 2.51
CA ILE A 138 -11.33 4.04 3.43
C ILE A 138 -11.84 5.28 2.69
N ARG A 139 -11.31 5.55 1.49
CA ARG A 139 -11.81 6.55 0.53
C ARG A 139 -11.45 6.12 -0.89
N GLN A 140 -12.45 6.06 -1.77
CA GLN A 140 -12.32 5.53 -3.13
C GLN A 140 -11.06 6.05 -3.85
N GLN A 141 -10.85 7.36 -3.89
CA GLN A 141 -9.74 7.95 -4.61
C GLN A 141 -8.37 7.64 -3.99
N VAL A 142 -8.26 7.64 -2.66
CA VAL A 142 -6.97 7.38 -1.97
C VAL A 142 -6.57 5.92 -2.10
N SER A 143 -7.50 4.99 -1.89
CA SER A 143 -7.24 3.55 -2.03
C SER A 143 -6.93 3.17 -3.47
N GLN A 144 -7.60 3.81 -4.44
CA GLN A 144 -7.32 3.63 -5.86
C GLN A 144 -5.93 4.16 -6.27
N ASP A 145 -5.60 5.40 -5.90
CA ASP A 145 -4.31 6.01 -6.25
C ASP A 145 -3.16 5.25 -5.60
N LEU A 146 -3.35 4.78 -4.35
CA LEU A 146 -2.40 3.93 -3.64
C LEU A 146 -2.17 2.59 -4.37
N ALA A 147 -3.23 1.87 -4.68
CA ALA A 147 -3.14 0.57 -5.36
C ALA A 147 -2.52 0.71 -6.76
N ARG A 148 -2.87 1.77 -7.48
CA ARG A 148 -2.27 2.08 -8.79
C ARG A 148 -0.78 2.39 -8.67
N SER A 149 -0.37 3.21 -7.70
CA SER A 149 1.04 3.53 -7.48
C SER A 149 1.88 2.28 -7.21
N ILE A 150 1.37 1.37 -6.36
CA ILE A 150 2.04 0.10 -6.06
C ILE A 150 2.10 -0.78 -7.31
N PHE A 151 0.97 -0.95 -8.00
CA PHE A 151 0.89 -1.77 -9.20
C PHE A 151 1.82 -1.24 -10.31
N ASP A 152 1.86 0.07 -10.55
CA ASP A 152 2.70 0.68 -11.57
C ASP A 152 4.19 0.51 -11.26
N ALA A 153 4.60 0.64 -9.98
CA ALA A 153 5.98 0.37 -9.57
C ALA A 153 6.38 -1.09 -9.83
N VAL A 154 5.51 -2.04 -9.44
CA VAL A 154 5.74 -3.47 -9.69
C VAL A 154 5.78 -3.78 -11.18
N ARG A 155 4.87 -3.19 -11.95
CA ARG A 155 4.81 -3.34 -13.41
C ARG A 155 6.09 -2.86 -14.06
N GLN A 156 6.58 -1.67 -13.71
CA GLN A 156 7.83 -1.13 -14.25
C GLN A 156 9.02 -2.05 -13.94
N ALA A 157 9.09 -2.62 -12.73
CA ALA A 157 10.13 -3.57 -12.37
C ALA A 157 10.06 -4.86 -13.20
N VAL A 158 8.86 -5.40 -13.43
CA VAL A 158 8.67 -6.58 -14.28
C VAL A 158 9.08 -6.29 -15.72
N GLU A 159 8.63 -5.16 -16.28
CA GLU A 159 8.92 -4.76 -17.65
C GLU A 159 10.43 -4.50 -17.86
N ALA A 160 11.11 -3.84 -16.92
CA ALA A 160 12.55 -3.62 -16.98
C ALA A 160 13.33 -4.94 -16.99
N HIS A 161 13.00 -5.86 -16.10
CA HIS A 161 13.68 -7.16 -16.05
C HIS A 161 13.38 -8.07 -17.24
N ASP A 162 12.21 -7.93 -17.85
CA ASP A 162 11.90 -8.65 -19.09
C ASP A 162 12.68 -8.08 -20.29
N GLN A 163 13.01 -6.79 -20.29
CA GLN A 163 13.88 -6.18 -21.30
C GLN A 163 15.33 -6.65 -21.15
N ASP A 164 15.85 -6.73 -19.92
CA ASP A 164 17.20 -7.24 -19.64
C ASP A 164 17.37 -8.71 -20.06
N ALA A 165 16.28 -9.48 -20.04
CA ALA A 165 16.29 -10.90 -20.41
C ALA A 165 16.09 -11.16 -21.92
N ALA A 166 15.78 -10.12 -22.71
CA ALA A 166 15.68 -10.26 -24.16
C ALA A 166 17.08 -10.21 -24.80
N PRO A 167 17.56 -11.29 -25.45
CA PRO A 167 18.84 -11.25 -26.14
C PRO A 167 18.76 -10.29 -27.33
N SER A 168 19.77 -9.42 -27.44
CA SER A 168 20.03 -8.57 -28.61
C SER A 168 20.36 -9.40 -29.85
#